data_AF-A0A939Z2Y4-F1
#
_entry.id   AF-A0A939Z2Y4-F1
#
_cell.length_a   1.000
_cell.length_b   1.000
_cell.length_c   1.000
_cell.angle_alpha   90.00
_cell.angle_beta   90.00
_cell.angle_gamma   90.00
#
_symmetry.space_group_name_H-M   'P 1'
#
loop_
_entity.id
_entity.type
_entity.pdbx_description
1 polymer ?
#
loop_
_entity_poly.entity_id
_entity_poly.type
_entity_poly.pdbx_seq_one_letter_code
_entity_poly.pdbx_strand_id
1 'polypeptide(L)' 'MKELIILIASIMLGLCLFNLIAGDGDNSIYSAVKGVWNTEIHARTLQDGTL' A
#
# COMPACT_ATOMS: atom_id res chain seq x y z
N MET A 1 14.45 -31.03 -8.43
CA MET A 1 13.90 -30.21 -9.54
C MET A 1 12.58 -29.56 -9.13
N LYS A 2 11.52 -30.33 -8.86
CA LYS A 2 10.20 -29.79 -8.45
C LYS A 2 10.24 -28.86 -7.21
N GLU A 3 10.98 -29.23 -6.17
CA GLU A 3 11.04 -28.43 -4.93
C GLU A 3 11.69 -27.06 -5.15
N LEU A 4 12.68 -26.97 -6.04
CA LEU A 4 13.36 -25.73 -6.38
C LEU A 4 12.45 -24.78 -7.17
N ILE A 5 11.60 -25.33 -8.05
CA ILE A 5 10.60 -24.54 -8.79
C ILE A 5 9.55 -23.99 -7.81
N ILE A 6 9.08 -24.80 -6.86
CA ILE A 6 8.11 -24.38 -5.84
C ILE A 6 8.71 -23.28 -4.95
N LEU A 7 9.98 -23.43 -4.55
CA LEU A 7 10.69 -22.42 -3.76
C LEU A 7 10.73 -21.07 -4.50
N ILE A 8 11.16 -21.06 -5.76
CA ILE A 8 11.27 -19.84 -6.56
C ILE A 8 9.88 -19.22 -6.80
N ALA A 9 8.87 -20.02 -7.10
CA ALA A 9 7.50 -19.55 -7.28
C ALA A 9 6.94 -18.90 -5.99
N SER A 10 7.24 -19.48 -4.83
CA SER A 10 6.81 -18.95 -3.53
C SER A 10 7.45 -17.59 -3.22
N ILE A 11 8.74 -17.45 -3.52
CA ILE A 11 9.48 -16.18 -3.35
C ILE A 11 8.91 -15.10 -4.28
N MET A 12 8.71 -15.45 -5.56
CA MET A 12 8.13 -14.54 -6.56
C MET A 12 6.72 -14.08 -6.18
N LEU A 13 5.88 -15.00 -5.69
CA LEU A 13 4.54 -14.68 -5.19
C LEU A 13 4.60 -13.73 -4.00
N GLY A 14 5.51 -13.95 -3.04
CA GLY A 14 5.69 -13.07 -1.89
C GLY A 14 6.07 -11.64 -2.28
N LEU A 15 7.00 -11.48 -3.24
CA LEU A 15 7.39 -10.16 -3.77
C LEU A 15 6.23 -9.47 -4.51
N CYS A 16 5.43 -10.23 -5.25
CA CYS A 16 4.25 -9.69 -5.94
C CYS A 16 3.21 -9.16 -4.95
N LEU A 17 2.90 -9.94 -3.91
CA LEU A 17 1.98 -9.51 -2.84
C LEU A 17 2.51 -8.31 -2.07
N PHE A 18 3.81 -8.28 -1.77
CA PHE A 18 4.43 -7.13 -1.11
C PHE A 18 4.26 -5.85 -1.94
N ASN A 19 4.55 -5.90 -3.23
CA ASN A 19 4.39 -4.75 -4.12
C ASN A 19 2.92 -4.32 -4.27
N LEU A 20 1.96 -5.25 -4.23
CA LEU A 20 0.54 -4.92 -4.25
C LEU A 20 0.11 -4.14 -3.00
N ILE A 21 0.62 -4.51 -1.84
CA ILE A 21 0.21 -3.91 -0.55
C ILE A 21 0.98 -2.61 -0.30
N ALA A 22 2.31 -2.66 -0.44
CA ALA A 22 3.23 -1.63 0.04
C ALA A 22 4.13 -1.06 -1.06
N GLY A 23 3.89 -1.39 -2.33
CA GLY A 23 4.65 -0.83 -3.44
C GLY A 23 4.43 0.68 -3.58
N ASP A 24 5.43 1.37 -4.14
CA ASP A 24 5.43 2.82 -4.36
C ASP A 24 4.44 3.31 -5.44
N GLY A 25 3.60 2.42 -5.99
CA GLY A 25 2.58 2.78 -6.97
C GLY A 25 1.33 3.39 -6.34
N ASP A 26 0.67 4.30 -7.06
CA ASP A 26 -0.60 4.93 -6.66
C ASP A 26 -1.78 3.96 -6.52
N ASN A 27 -1.62 2.72 -6.99
CA ASN A 27 -2.61 1.64 -6.85
C ASN A 27 -2.30 0.67 -5.69
N SER A 28 -1.29 0.93 -4.86
CA SER A 28 -1.05 0.11 -3.67
C SER A 28 -2.07 0.39 -2.57
N ILE A 29 -2.31 -0.62 -1.73
CA ILE A 29 -3.23 -0.47 -0.61
C ILE A 29 -2.72 0.62 0.36
N TYR A 30 -1.40 0.69 0.55
CA TYR A 30 -0.77 1.70 1.39
C TYR A 30 -1.02 3.13 0.90
N SER A 31 -0.87 3.40 -0.40
CA SER A 31 -1.10 4.75 -0.95
C SER A 31 -2.56 5.18 -0.84
N ALA A 32 -3.50 4.25 -1.07
CA ALA A 32 -4.93 4.50 -0.87
C ALA A 32 -5.26 4.88 0.59
N VAL A 33 -4.75 4.11 1.57
CA VAL A 33 -4.97 4.41 3.00
C VAL A 33 -4.34 5.75 3.38
N LYS A 34 -3.13 6.05 2.91
CA LYS A 34 -2.46 7.34 3.12
C LYS A 34 -3.25 8.50 2.52
N GLY A 35 -3.89 8.30 1.37
CA GLY A 35 -4.76 9.30 0.73
C GLY A 35 -5.99 9.65 1.57
N VAL A 36 -6.65 8.65 2.14
CA VAL A 36 -7.78 8.85 3.06
C VAL A 36 -7.33 9.60 4.32
N TRP A 37 -6.20 9.19 4.92
CA TRP A 37 -5.64 9.85 6.10
C TRP A 37 -5.33 11.33 5.83
N ASN A 38 -4.67 11.66 4.71
CA ASN A 38 -4.38 13.04 4.34
C ASN A 38 -5.66 13.87 4.13
N THR A 39 -6.71 13.26 3.57
CA THR A 39 -8.01 13.90 3.38
C THR A 39 -8.64 14.25 4.74
N GLU A 40 -8.56 13.34 5.71
CA GLU A 40 -9.04 13.57 7.07
C GLU A 40 -8.28 14.72 7.76
N ILE A 41 -6.95 14.71 7.69
CA ILE A 41 -6.13 15.78 8.27
C ILE A 41 -6.50 17.13 7.64
N HIS A 42 -6.66 17.19 6.32
CA HIS A 42 -7.05 18.42 5.64
C HIS A 42 -8.42 18.93 6.09
N ALA A 43 -9.40 18.03 6.24
CA ALA A 43 -10.73 18.37 6.75
C ALA A 43 -10.67 18.94 8.18
N ARG A 44 -9.85 18.35 9.06
CA ARG A 44 -9.63 18.86 10.43
C ARG A 44 -8.97 20.24 10.43
N THR A 45 -7.94 20.44 9.61
CA THR A 45 -7.27 21.74 9.49
C THR A 45 -8.20 22.83 8.98
N LEU A 46 -9.08 22.53 8.02
CA LEU A 46 -10.09 23.49 7.55
C LEU A 46 -11.13 23.82 8.62
N GLN A 47 -11.54 22.83 9.43
CA GLN A 47 -12.48 23.02 10.52
C GLN A 47 -11.92 23.91 11.65
N ASP A 48 -10.62 23.78 11.95
CA ASP A 48 -9.95 24.60 12.98
C ASP A 48 -9.65 26.04 12.52
N GLY A 49 -9.70 26.32 11.21
CA GLY A 49 -9.44 27.62 10.60
C GLY A 49 -10.67 28.53 10.40
N THR A 50 -11.86 28.07 10.78
CA THR A 50 -13.11 28.84 10.72
C THR A 50 -13.55 29.29 12.12
N LEU A 51 -12.79 30.19 12.74
CA LEU A 51 -13.22 31.07 13.83
C LEU A 51 -12.55 32.45 13.67
#